data_AF-A0A521L6J8-F1
#
_entry.id   AF-A0A521L6J8-F1
#
_cell.length_a   1.000
_cell.length_b   1.000
_cell.length_c   1.000
_cell.angle_alpha   90.00
_cell.angle_beta   90.00
_cell.angle_gamma   90.00
#
_symmetry.space_group_name_H-M   'P 1'
#
loop_
_entity.id
_entity.type
_entity.pdbx_description
1 polymer ?
#
loop_
_entity_poly.entity_id
_entity_poly.type
_entity_poly.pdbx_seq_one_letter_code
_entity_poly.pdbx_strand_id
1 'polypeptide(L)' 'MRVGSSSASYGADGKYSFNGGNLGRYRVDTGRICVDFDSGQARCDKIVKDAGNYYLINAQGQRYQFRP' A
#
# COMPACT_ATOMS: atom_id res chain seq x y z
N MET A 1 -5.94 8.31 -19.59
CA MET A 1 -4.95 8.06 -18.51
C MET A 1 -5.18 6.66 -17.98
N ARG A 2 -4.29 5.70 -18.28
CA ARG A 2 -4.42 4.33 -17.76
C ARG A 2 -4.10 4.38 -16.27
N VAL A 3 -5.14 4.52 -15.44
CA VAL A 3 -5.05 4.10 -14.04
C VAL A 3 -4.84 2.59 -14.13
N GLY A 4 -3.57 2.17 -14.20
CA GLY A 4 -3.25 0.75 -14.03
C GLY A 4 -3.88 0.35 -12.71
N SER A 5 -4.89 -0.51 -12.78
CA SER A 5 -5.65 -1.00 -11.63
C SER A 5 -4.77 -1.96 -10.82
N SER A 6 -3.67 -1.42 -10.32
CA SER A 6 -2.82 -2.05 -9.33
C SER A 6 -3.56 -2.01 -8.01
N SER A 7 -4.36 -3.05 -7.76
CA SER A 7 -5.02 -3.26 -6.48
C SER A 7 -4.00 -3.79 -5.47
N ALA A 8 -3.82 -3.02 -4.40
CA ALA A 8 -3.08 -3.45 -3.22
C ALA A 8 -4.10 -3.85 -2.15
N SER A 9 -4.06 -5.11 -1.73
CA SER A 9 -4.89 -5.64 -0.65
C SER A 9 -4.05 -5.76 0.62
N TYR A 10 -4.57 -5.21 1.71
CA TYR A 10 -3.95 -5.23 3.03
C TYR A 10 -4.85 -6.07 3.94
N GLY A 11 -4.41 -7.30 4.26
CA GLY A 11 -5.15 -8.18 5.15
C GLY A 11 -4.91 -7.80 6.61
N ALA A 12 -5.94 -7.93 7.45
CA ALA A 12 -5.90 -7.62 8.88
C ALA A 12 -4.75 -8.32 9.65
N ASP A 13 -4.25 -9.45 9.14
CA ASP A 13 -3.10 -10.18 9.68
C ASP A 13 -1.72 -9.53 9.38
N GLY A 14 -1.69 -8.33 8.78
CA GLY A 14 -0.45 -7.68 8.32
C GLY A 14 0.05 -8.19 6.97
N LYS A 15 -0.76 -8.97 6.25
CA LYS A 15 -0.44 -9.50 4.93
C LYS A 15 -0.68 -8.46 3.85
N TYR A 16 0.27 -8.30 2.95
CA TYR A 16 0.16 -7.44 1.79
C TYR A 16 0.10 -8.31 0.53
N SER A 17 -0.81 -7.99 -0.38
CA SER A 17 -0.86 -8.61 -1.70
C SER A 17 -1.11 -7.56 -2.77
N PHE A 18 -0.21 -7.46 -3.74
CA PHE A 18 -0.30 -6.51 -4.84
C PHE A 18 -0.52 -7.24 -6.15
N ASN A 19 -1.63 -6.88 -6.80
CA ASN A 19 -2.03 -7.42 -8.10
C ASN A 19 -2.08 -8.97 -8.14
N GLY A 20 -2.37 -9.61 -7.01
CA GLY A 20 -2.45 -11.07 -6.87
C GLY A 20 -1.13 -11.82 -6.95
N GLY A 21 0.01 -11.12 -7.06
CA GLY A 21 1.33 -11.75 -7.25
C GLY A 21 2.40 -11.30 -6.26
N ASN A 22 2.44 -10.01 -5.91
CA ASN A 22 3.44 -9.50 -4.99
C ASN A 22 2.93 -9.61 -3.56
N LEU A 23 3.29 -10.71 -2.90
CA LEU A 23 3.05 -10.94 -1.48
C LEU A 23 4.11 -10.24 -0.64
N GLY A 24 3.71 -9.83 0.55
CA GLY A 24 4.61 -9.23 1.52
C GLY A 24 3.93 -9.05 2.87
N ARG A 25 4.62 -8.35 3.76
CA ARG A 25 4.08 -7.90 5.05
C ARG A 25 4.09 -6.39 5.10
N TYR A 26 3.01 -5.80 5.59
CA TYR A 26 2.97 -4.37 5.83
C TYR A 26 3.02 -4.09 7.33
N ARG A 27 3.62 -2.95 7.65
CA ARG A 27 3.76 -2.41 9.00
C ARG A 27 3.28 -0.96 8.95
N VAL A 28 2.34 -0.62 9.82
CA VAL A 28 1.84 0.75 9.94
C VAL A 28 2.55 1.40 11.11
N ASP A 29 3.20 2.54 10.87
CA ASP A 29 3.85 3.37 11.88
C ASP A 29 3.42 4.82 11.72
N THR A 30 2.84 5.41 12.77
CA THR A 30 2.54 6.85 12.91
C THR A 30 2.11 7.59 11.63
N GLY A 31 1.15 7.04 10.86
CA GLY A 31 0.63 7.63 9.63
C GLY A 31 1.42 7.32 8.35
N ARG A 32 2.31 6.34 8.40
CA ARG A 32 3.04 5.74 7.28
C ARG A 32 2.82 4.23 7.29
N ILE A 33 2.90 3.62 6.12
CA ILE A 33 2.84 2.17 5.96
C ILE A 33 4.10 1.72 5.23
N CYS A 34 4.89 0.86 5.85
CA CYS A 34 6.05 0.23 5.24
C CYS A 34 5.69 -1.21 4.88
N VAL A 35 5.77 -1.53 3.59
CA VAL A 35 5.52 -2.85 3.04
C VAL A 35 6.86 -3.49 2.72
N ASP A 36 7.15 -4.61 3.38
CA ASP A 36 8.26 -5.50 3.08
C ASP A 36 7.75 -6.60 2.14
N PHE A 37 8.19 -6.57 0.88
CA PHE A 37 7.86 -7.58 -0.11
C PHE A 37 8.78 -8.78 0.05
N ASP A 38 8.26 -9.99 -0.18
CA ASP A 38 9.07 -11.21 -0.19
C ASP A 38 10.13 -11.22 -1.30
N SER A 39 9.97 -10.36 -2.32
CA SER A 39 10.98 -10.12 -3.35
C SER A 39 12.26 -9.43 -2.84
N GLY A 40 12.29 -9.01 -1.57
CA GLY A 40 13.41 -8.28 -0.96
C GLY A 40 13.34 -6.76 -1.13
N GLN A 41 12.28 -6.25 -1.75
CA GLN A 41 12.02 -4.81 -1.79
C GLN A 41 11.23 -4.37 -0.56
N ALA A 42 11.52 -3.17 -0.05
CA ALA A 42 10.70 -2.52 0.97
C ALA A 42 10.19 -1.18 0.44
N ARG A 43 8.92 -0.86 0.69
CA ARG A 43 8.30 0.39 0.26
C ARG A 43 7.57 1.05 1.43
N CYS A 44 8.01 2.24 1.81
CA CYS A 44 7.29 3.06 2.76
C CYS A 44 6.42 4.10 2.04
N ASP A 45 5.11 3.99 2.22
CA ASP A 45 4.12 4.91 1.70
C ASP A 45 3.55 5.79 2.83
N LYS A 46 3.14 7.01 2.50
CA LYS A 46 2.46 7.92 3.43
C LYS A 46 0.96 7.69 3.38
N ILE A 47 0.35 7.51 4.55
CA ILE A 47 -1.10 7.40 4.67
C ILE A 47 -1.68 8.81 4.67
N VAL A 48 -2.59 9.07 3.75
CA VAL A 48 -3.33 10.33 3.63
C VAL A 48 -4.81 10.00 3.68
N LYS A 49 -5.52 10.63 4.60
CA LYS A 49 -6.98 10.51 4.68
C LYS A 49 -7.59 11.67 3.90
N ASP A 50 -8.43 11.35 2.90
CA ASP A 50 -9.10 12.31 2.06
C ASP A 50 -10.56 11.88 1.85
N ALA A 51 -11.50 12.78 2.16
CA ALA A 51 -12.94 12.56 2.00
C ALA A 51 -13.46 11.22 2.60
N GLY A 52 -12.93 10.80 3.75
CA GLY A 52 -13.30 9.53 4.40
C GLY A 52 -12.65 8.27 3.81
N ASN A 53 -11.89 8.42 2.72
CA ASN A 53 -11.06 7.36 2.14
C ASN A 53 -9.62 7.48 2.64
N TYR A 54 -8.91 6.37 2.66
CA TYR A 54 -7.48 6.33 2.92
C TYR A 54 -6.75 6.15 1.59
N TYR A 55 -5.69 6.92 1.39
CA TYR A 55 -4.82 6.86 0.24
C TYR A 55 -3.38 6.69 0.70
N LEU A 56 -2.62 5.94 -0.08
CA LEU A 56 -1.20 5.74 0.13
C LEU A 56 -0.43 6.46 -0.95
N ILE A 57 0.48 7.33 -0.55
CA ILE A 57 1.34 8.06 -1.46
C ILE A 57 2.74 7.48 -1.34
N ASN A 58 3.23 6.88 -2.43
CA ASN A 58 4.59 6.37 -2.46
C ASN A 58 5.62 7.50 -2.65
N ALA A 59 6.91 7.16 -2.56
CA ALA A 59 7.99 8.13 -2.77
C ALA A 59 7.99 8.75 -4.19
N GLN A 60 7.36 8.10 -5.17
CA GLN A 60 7.19 8.60 -6.53
C GLN A 60 5.95 9.51 -6.69
N GLY A 61 5.20 9.76 -5.61
CA GLY A 61 3.97 10.57 -5.64
C GLY A 61 2.75 9.83 -6.20
N GLN A 62 2.85 8.53 -6.46
CA GLN A 62 1.73 7.72 -6.92
C GLN A 62 0.76 7.45 -5.77
N ARG A 63 -0.52 7.70 -6.02
CA ARG A 63 -1.62 7.49 -5.08
C ARG A 63 -2.26 6.13 -5.30
N TYR A 64 -2.33 5.33 -4.25
CA TYR A 64 -3.04 4.06 -4.20
C TYR A 64 -4.20 4.18 -3.22
N GLN A 65 -5.40 3.76 -3.62
CA GLN A 65 -6.53 3.72 -2.70
C GLN A 65 -6.29 2.59 -1.69
N PHE A 66 -6.30 2.93 -0.41
CA PHE A 66 -6.28 1.96 0.68
C PHE A 66 -7.72 1.66 1.06
N ARG A 67 -8.10 0.40 0.88
CA ARG A 67 -9.34 -0.16 1.41
C ARG A 67 -8.93 -1.15 2.50
N PRO A 68 -9.26 -0.90 3.78
CA PRO A 68 -9.12 -1.90 4.83
C PRO A 68 -10.06 -3.09 4.58
#